data_AF-A0A3R7EBM2-F1
#
_entry.id   AF-A0A3R7EBM2-F1
#
_cell.length_a   1.000
_cell.length_b   1.000
_cell.length_c   1.000
_cell.angle_alpha   90.00
_cell.angle_beta   90.00
_cell.angle_gamma   90.00
#
_symmetry.space_group_name_H-M   'P 1'
#
loop_
_entity.id
_entity.type
_entity.pdbx_description
1 polymer ?
#
loop_
_entity_poly.entity_id
_entity_poly.type
_entity_poly.pdbx_seq_one_letter_code
_entity_poly.pdbx_strand_id
1 'polypeptide(L)'
;MSEENESTLPNLVTIVGRGVPSNYEITVDGELELVGADPLEEATVVTDHSAEGAVDTGVMRFRFSGELANIHVVDWNGVPAPESPSTPTVHVDYGVPGRSNSS
;
A
#
# COMPACT_ATOMS: atom_id res chain seq x y z
N MET A 1 26.04 -8.07 3.23
CA MET A 1 25.33 -7.82 4.51
C MET A 1 24.23 -6.86 4.12
N SER A 2 22.98 -7.31 4.12
CA SER A 2 21.84 -6.44 3.89
C SER A 2 21.32 -6.09 5.27
N GLU A 3 21.54 -4.87 5.71
CA GLU A 3 20.86 -4.35 6.90
C GLU A 3 19.36 -4.31 6.58
N GLU A 4 18.59 -5.17 7.25
CA GLU A 4 17.17 -4.96 7.50
C GLU A 4 17.04 -3.55 8.11
N ASN A 5 16.67 -2.57 7.29
CA ASN A 5 16.15 -1.34 7.84
C ASN A 5 14.79 -1.71 8.41
N GLU A 6 14.74 -1.94 9.72
CA GLU A 6 13.49 -1.92 10.49
C GLU A 6 12.89 -0.53 10.30
N SER A 7 12.18 -0.34 9.20
CA SER A 7 11.74 0.94 8.71
C SER A 7 10.66 1.47 9.64
N THR A 8 11.11 2.34 10.53
CA THR A 8 10.34 3.15 11.47
C THR A 8 9.58 4.28 10.76
N LEU A 9 9.23 4.06 9.49
CA LEU A 9 8.46 4.98 8.67
C LEU A 9 7.13 5.26 9.38
N PRO A 10 6.85 6.54 9.71
CA PRO A 10 5.84 6.91 10.69
C PRO A 10 4.41 6.77 10.18
N ASN A 11 4.22 6.60 8.88
CA ASN A 11 2.90 6.59 8.28
C ASN A 11 2.59 5.20 7.69
N LEU A 12 1.31 4.89 7.57
CA LEU A 12 0.82 3.62 7.06
C LEU A 12 -0.26 3.88 6.00
N VAL A 13 -0.15 3.21 4.87
CA VAL A 13 -1.24 3.07 3.90
C VAL A 13 -1.67 1.61 3.85
N THR A 14 -2.97 1.39 3.95
CA THR A 14 -3.60 0.07 3.88
C THR A 14 -4.58 0.03 2.73
N ILE A 15 -4.37 -0.89 1.79
CA ILE A 15 -5.26 -1.16 0.66
C ILE A 15 -5.99 -2.46 0.92
N VAL A 16 -7.32 -2.45 0.83
CA VAL A 16 -8.18 -3.61 1.06
C VAL A 16 -8.95 -3.93 -0.21
N GLY A 17 -8.70 -5.12 -0.77
CA GLY A 17 -9.42 -5.64 -1.92
C GLY A 17 -10.92 -5.82 -1.64
N ARG A 18 -11.74 -5.79 -2.69
CA ARG A 18 -13.22 -5.89 -2.58
C ARG A 18 -13.81 -7.15 -3.22
N GLY A 19 -12.98 -8.14 -3.54
CA GLY A 19 -13.39 -9.42 -4.12
C GLY A 19 -13.37 -9.47 -5.65
N VAL A 20 -12.81 -8.44 -6.30
CA VAL A 20 -12.54 -8.45 -7.74
C VAL A 20 -11.14 -7.90 -8.00
N PRO A 21 -10.43 -8.42 -9.02
CA PRO A 21 -9.09 -7.95 -9.35
C PRO A 21 -9.08 -6.45 -9.62
N SER A 22 -8.21 -5.75 -8.92
CA SER A 22 -8.16 -4.29 -8.98
C SER A 22 -6.72 -3.82 -8.89
N ASN A 23 -6.36 -2.81 -9.67
CA ASN A 23 -5.01 -2.26 -9.66
C ASN A 23 -4.93 -1.04 -8.75
N TYR A 24 -3.75 -0.86 -8.16
CA TYR A 24 -3.43 0.32 -7.38
C TYR A 24 -2.04 0.84 -7.74
N GLU A 25 -1.89 2.15 -7.60
CA GLU A 25 -0.63 2.88 -7.70
C GLU A 25 -0.58 3.90 -6.55
N ILE A 26 0.56 3.96 -5.87
CA ILE A 26 0.84 4.86 -4.75
C ILE A 26 2.16 5.57 -5.01
N THR A 27 2.21 6.86 -4.71
CA THR A 27 3.45 7.65 -4.71
C THR A 27 3.51 8.52 -3.46
N VAL A 28 4.69 8.60 -2.84
CA VAL A 28 4.99 9.46 -1.69
C VAL A 28 6.16 10.40 -2.02
N ASP A 29 6.31 11.48 -1.27
CA ASP A 29 7.47 12.38 -1.38
C ASP A 29 8.68 11.91 -0.56
N GLY A 30 8.50 10.93 0.33
CA GLY A 30 9.53 10.28 1.13
C GLY A 30 9.87 8.86 0.67
N GLU A 31 10.17 8.00 1.65
CA GLU A 31 10.47 6.58 1.43
C GLU A 31 9.20 5.74 1.55
N LEU A 32 9.12 4.66 0.77
CA LEU A 32 8.00 3.72 0.76
C LEU A 32 8.48 2.27 0.87
N GLU A 33 7.86 1.51 1.77
CA GLU A 33 8.21 0.11 1.99
C GLU A 33 6.97 -0.77 2.17
N LEU A 34 6.98 -1.93 1.52
CA LEU A 34 5.96 -2.97 1.73
C LEU A 34 6.25 -3.73 3.03
N VAL A 35 5.32 -3.65 3.98
CA VAL A 35 5.47 -4.30 5.31
C VAL A 35 4.49 -5.44 5.55
N GLY A 36 3.54 -5.63 4.64
CA GLY A 36 2.60 -6.75 4.70
C GLY A 36 1.81 -6.88 3.42
N ALA A 37 1.91 -8.06 2.79
CA ALA A 37 1.10 -8.46 1.66
C ALA A 37 0.40 -9.77 2.02
N ASP A 38 -0.83 -9.95 1.53
CA ASP A 38 -1.45 -11.26 1.58
C ASP A 38 -0.77 -12.15 0.51
N PRO A 39 -0.28 -13.36 0.87
CA PRO A 39 0.52 -14.19 -0.03
C PRO A 39 -0.24 -14.71 -1.26
N LEU A 40 -1.57 -14.57 -1.28
CA LEU A 40 -2.42 -14.96 -2.40
C LEU A 40 -2.54 -13.88 -3.49
N GLU A 41 -2.07 -12.66 -3.22
CA GLU A 41 -2.22 -11.53 -4.12
C GLU A 41 -1.06 -11.47 -5.14
N GLU A 42 -1.27 -10.76 -6.25
CA GLU A 42 -0.25 -10.62 -7.29
C GLU A 42 0.99 -9.87 -6.78
N ALA A 43 2.12 -10.11 -7.48
CA ALA A 43 3.39 -9.49 -7.14
C ALA A 43 3.26 -7.95 -7.16
N THR A 44 3.67 -7.33 -6.06
CA THR A 44 3.75 -5.88 -5.93
C THR A 44 5.15 -5.42 -6.31
N VAL A 45 5.23 -4.42 -7.18
CA VAL A 45 6.49 -3.75 -7.51
C VAL A 45 6.61 -2.53 -6.61
N VAL A 46 7.72 -2.43 -5.88
CA VAL A 46 8.02 -1.29 -4.99
C VAL A 46 9.34 -0.67 -5.41
N THR A 47 9.33 0.64 -5.57
CA THR A 47 10.52 1.49 -5.68
C THR A 47 10.66 2.31 -4.40
N ASP A 48 11.73 3.10 -4.30
CA ASP A 48 12.01 3.92 -3.12
C ASP A 48 10.85 4.85 -2.70
N HIS A 49 10.00 5.27 -3.63
CA HIS A 49 8.93 6.26 -3.40
C HIS A 49 7.58 5.89 -4.04
N SER A 50 7.48 4.74 -4.70
CA SER A 50 6.26 4.31 -5.36
C SER A 50 6.00 2.81 -5.25
N ALA A 51 4.73 2.43 -5.26
CA ALA A 51 4.33 1.04 -5.30
C ALA A 51 3.17 0.87 -6.27
N GLU A 52 3.24 -0.19 -7.07
CA GLU A 52 2.17 -0.60 -7.98
C GLU A 52 1.91 -2.10 -7.83
N GLY A 53 0.64 -2.48 -7.98
CA GLY A 53 0.25 -3.88 -7.87
C GLY A 53 -1.23 -4.11 -8.14
N ALA A 54 -1.66 -5.34 -7.90
CA ALA A 54 -3.06 -5.72 -7.93
C ALA A 54 -3.49 -6.32 -6.59
N VAL A 55 -4.77 -6.15 -6.27
CA VAL A 55 -5.41 -6.69 -5.07
C VAL A 55 -6.83 -7.16 -5.41
N ASP A 56 -7.18 -8.36 -4.97
CA ASP A 56 -8.46 -9.03 -5.17
C ASP A 56 -9.24 -8.99 -3.86
N THR A 57 -8.83 -9.80 -2.88
CA THR A 57 -9.46 -9.92 -1.55
C THR A 57 -8.49 -9.61 -0.41
N GLY A 58 -7.20 -9.60 -0.70
CA GLY A 58 -6.15 -9.42 0.28
C GLY A 58 -6.03 -8.00 0.81
N VAL A 59 -5.02 -7.83 1.66
CA VAL A 59 -4.70 -6.55 2.28
C VAL A 59 -3.23 -6.24 2.07
N MET A 60 -2.97 -5.12 1.41
CA MET A 60 -1.63 -4.58 1.20
C MET A 60 -1.36 -3.48 2.22
N ARG A 61 -0.19 -3.51 2.85
CA ARG A 61 0.24 -2.53 3.85
C ARG A 61 1.61 -2.00 3.50
N PHE A 62 1.70 -0.69 3.33
CA PHE A 62 2.95 0.00 3.09
C PHE A 62 3.21 1.01 4.19
N ARG A 63 4.43 1.03 4.70
CA ARG A 63 4.89 2.12 5.55
C ARG A 63 5.54 3.19 4.68
N PHE A 64 5.36 4.45 5.05
CA PHE A 64 5.98 5.58 4.34
C PHE A 64 6.41 6.73 5.24
N SER A 65 7.31 7.57 4.75
CA SER A 65 7.65 8.88 5.31
C SER A 65 7.19 10.01 4.40
N GLY A 66 7.10 11.22 4.93
CA GLY A 66 6.58 12.38 4.21
C GLY A 66 5.05 12.36 4.05
N GLU A 67 4.56 12.97 2.97
CA GLU A 67 3.19 13.10 2.51
C GLU A 67 2.87 12.15 1.34
N LEU A 68 1.63 11.67 1.31
CA LEU A 68 1.09 10.94 0.15
C LEU A 68 0.93 11.92 -1.03
N ALA A 69 1.72 11.71 -2.08
CA ALA A 69 1.74 12.55 -3.27
C ALA A 69 0.66 12.13 -4.28
N ASN A 70 0.47 10.83 -4.47
CA ASN A 70 -0.56 10.29 -5.35
C ASN A 70 -1.14 8.98 -4.83
N ILE A 71 -2.43 8.79 -5.08
CA ILE A 71 -3.06 7.49 -5.02
C ILE A 71 -4.05 7.33 -6.15
N HIS A 72 -3.91 6.23 -6.88
CA HIS A 72 -4.80 5.86 -7.96
C HIS A 72 -5.19 4.40 -7.81
N VAL A 73 -6.50 4.15 -7.82
CA VAL A 73 -7.05 2.79 -7.72
C VAL A 73 -8.15 2.63 -8.76
N VAL A 74 -8.16 1.50 -9.44
CA VAL A 74 -9.13 1.16 -10.49
C VAL A 74 -9.69 -0.24 -10.28
N ASP A 75 -10.94 -0.46 -10.66
CA ASP A 75 -11.50 -1.81 -10.71
C ASP A 75 -10.97 -2.60 -11.92
N TRP A 76 -11.44 -3.84 -12.06
CA TRP A 76 -11.09 -4.74 -13.16
C TRP A 76 -11.42 -4.20 -14.57
N ASN A 77 -12.29 -3.19 -14.69
CA ASN A 77 -12.62 -2.51 -15.96
C ASN A 77 -11.81 -1.23 -16.17
N GLY A 78 -10.91 -0.88 -15.26
CA GLY A 78 -10.16 0.37 -15.30
C GLY A 78 -10.98 1.58 -14.84
N VAL A 79 -12.12 1.39 -14.17
CA VAL A 79 -12.93 2.49 -13.64
C VAL A 79 -12.35 2.95 -12.30
N PRO A 80 -11.94 4.22 -12.15
CA PRO A 80 -11.28 4.69 -10.95
C PRO A 80 -12.24 4.91 -9.78
N ALA A 81 -11.69 4.98 -8.57
CA ALA A 81 -12.44 5.47 -7.42
C ALA A 81 -12.71 6.99 -7.53
N PRO A 82 -13.86 7.50 -7.07
CA PRO A 82 -14.95 6.77 -6.42
C PRO A 82 -16.05 6.28 -7.37
N GLU A 83 -15.83 6.30 -8.70
CA GLU A 83 -16.85 6.02 -9.71
C GLU A 83 -17.30 4.55 -9.70
N SER A 84 -16.43 3.64 -9.25
CA SER A 84 -16.75 2.22 -9.06
C SER A 84 -16.75 1.84 -7.57
N PRO A 85 -17.83 1.20 -7.05
CA PRO A 85 -17.82 0.62 -5.72
C PRO A 85 -16.97 -0.64 -5.63
N SER A 86 -16.47 -1.16 -6.75
CA SER A 86 -15.60 -2.33 -6.81
C SER A 86 -14.12 -2.01 -6.62
N THR A 87 -13.73 -0.72 -6.64
CA THR A 87 -12.34 -0.33 -6.38
C THR A 87 -11.93 -0.67 -4.94
N PRO A 88 -10.65 -0.94 -4.67
CA PRO A 88 -10.13 -1.16 -3.33
C PRO A 88 -10.46 0.00 -2.39
N THR A 89 -10.59 -0.31 -1.10
CA THR A 89 -10.64 0.73 -0.07
C THR A 89 -9.23 1.08 0.36
N VAL A 90 -8.91 2.37 0.42
CA VAL A 90 -7.61 2.85 0.90
C VAL A 90 -7.79 3.61 2.20
N HIS A 91 -7.00 3.24 3.21
CA HIS A 91 -6.85 3.97 4.46
C HIS A 91 -5.43 4.52 4.54
N VAL A 92 -5.31 5.78 4.96
CA VAL A 92 -4.03 6.47 5.13
C VAL A 92 -3.99 7.02 6.54
N ASP A 93 -3.01 6.57 7.31
CA ASP A 93 -2.84 6.91 8.72
C ASP A 93 -1.44 7.52 8.92
N TYR A 94 -1.39 8.76 9.40
CA TYR A 94 -0.15 9.47 9.70
C TYR A 94 0.23 9.31 11.17
N GLY A 95 1.54 9.20 11.45
CA GLY A 95 2.06 9.13 12.82
C GLY A 95 1.70 7.83 13.57
N VAL A 96 1.50 6.73 12.85
CA VAL A 96 1.30 5.39 13.41
C VAL A 96 2.62 4.90 14.00
N PRO A 97 2.72 4.66 15.32
CA PRO A 97 3.96 4.14 15.89
C PRO A 97 4.35 2.82 15.22
N GLY A 98 5.64 2.67 14.91
CA GLY A 98 6.20 1.37 14.55
C GLY A 98 5.92 0.38 15.68
N ARG A 99 5.55 -0.86 15.36
CA ARG A 99 5.38 -1.89 16.40
C ARG A 99 6.76 -2.16 16.98
N SER A 100 7.09 -1.53 18.10
CA SER A 100 8.28 -1.88 18.88
C SER A 100 8.14 -3.33 19.29
N ASN A 101 8.86 -4.23 18.63
CA ASN A 101 8.89 -5.63 19.00
C ASN A 101 9.72 -5.71 20.28
N SER A 102 9.10 -5.48 21.44
CA SER A 102 9.73 -5.71 22.74
C SER A 102 9.99 -7.22 22.87
N SER A 103 11.24 -7.64 22.70
CA SER A 103 11.74 -8.95 23.11
C SER A 103 12.80 -8.77 24.19
#